data_AF-A0A8B6DEK0-F1
#
_entry.id   AF-A0A8B6DEK0-F1
#
_cell.length_a   1.000
_cell.length_b   1.000
_cell.length_c   1.000
_cell.angle_alpha   90.00
_cell.angle_beta   90.00
_cell.angle_gamma   90.00
#
_symmetry.space_group_name_H-M   'P 1'
#
loop_
_entity.id
_entity.type
_entity.pdbx_description
1 polymer ?
#
loop_
_entity_poly.entity_id
_entity_poly.type
_entity_poly.pdbx_seq_one_letter_code
_entity_poly.pdbx_strand_id
1 'polypeptide(L)'
;MDRPSWKETYLPPKEAFYSTLSGEDISDEDYTHAQKVWEAFECKTLRDYHDLYLETDVLLLSDIFENFRDICQTHYGLDPANYYTSPGLSYDAALKTTGQRLELLSDPDMLMMFEQATRGGVAMISHRYGKANNPYMSTYDASQPTKYLTYLDANNLYGWAMSQPLPTGDFEWVEPEEIGEILEYPDDHEYGAMIECDLEYPQDLHDAHNDYPLAPQNVEIDKVRKLVPHLGKREKYTLHYRNLKMYLEMGMKLTKCRRIIRFKQSPWLKHYVDLNTALRAKAKTDSEKDFFKLMNNSVFGKTMENIRKHVDVRLVTTEKQALKLVAKPNFDRRVVFTENLAAVHMKKTKLKFNKPIYLGACILDISKLLMYDFHYGFVRKMYGDKARLLFTDTDSLAYEIQTDDFYKDISPHVEAKFDTSNYPIEHPSTIPTGKNKKVLGMFKDECGGKIMTDFVGLRAKLYAFKMDDGQATKKAKGVTKSVIKRSIAFDDYKRCLETQQEIRRPMSILRSHLHQIYAEEINKIALSAKDDKRHILPDGISTLAHGHYRITHGAPHLNK
;
A
#
# COMPACT_ATOMS: atom_id res chain seq x y z
N MET A 1 -4.63 42.68 -1.89
CA MET A 1 -4.61 42.36 -3.34
C MET A 1 -5.95 42.79 -3.92
N ASP A 2 -6.01 43.96 -4.56
CA ASP A 2 -7.21 44.40 -5.28
C ASP A 2 -7.23 43.70 -6.65
N ARG A 3 -7.75 42.46 -6.70
CA ARG A 3 -8.00 41.81 -7.99
C ARG A 3 -9.28 42.41 -8.58
N PRO A 4 -9.30 42.86 -9.84
CA PRO A 4 -10.48 43.45 -10.48
C PRO A 4 -11.72 42.55 -10.38
N SER A 5 -11.54 41.23 -10.43
CA SER A 5 -12.61 40.24 -10.35
C SER A 5 -13.39 40.26 -9.04
N TRP A 6 -12.80 40.71 -7.93
CA TRP A 6 -13.50 40.77 -6.64
C TRP A 6 -14.63 41.81 -6.60
N LYS A 7 -14.62 42.77 -7.54
CA LYS A 7 -15.62 43.83 -7.65
C LYS A 7 -16.78 43.46 -8.58
N GLU A 8 -16.77 42.27 -9.19
CA GLU A 8 -17.85 41.79 -10.03
C GLU A 8 -19.14 41.66 -9.20
N THR A 9 -20.23 42.24 -9.70
CA THR A 9 -21.51 42.37 -8.98
C THR A 9 -22.53 41.28 -9.34
N TYR A 10 -22.07 40.22 -9.99
CA TYR A 10 -22.89 39.10 -10.41
C TYR A 10 -22.14 37.79 -10.14
N LEU A 11 -22.88 36.72 -9.88
CA LEU A 11 -22.30 35.39 -9.82
C LEU A 11 -21.76 35.02 -11.20
N PRO A 12 -20.52 34.50 -11.32
CA PRO A 12 -19.97 34.12 -12.62
C PRO A 12 -20.91 33.19 -13.40
N PRO A 13 -20.92 33.28 -14.74
CA PRO A 13 -21.72 32.38 -15.56
C PRO A 13 -21.22 30.94 -15.40
N LYS A 14 -22.08 29.96 -15.66
CA LYS A 14 -21.80 28.53 -15.40
C LYS A 14 -20.51 28.06 -16.08
N GLU A 15 -20.23 28.57 -17.27
CA GLU A 15 -19.04 28.25 -18.08
C GLU A 15 -17.73 28.67 -17.40
N ALA A 16 -17.78 29.68 -16.52
CA ALA A 16 -16.60 30.15 -15.78
C ALA A 16 -16.16 29.18 -14.66
N PHE A 17 -16.97 28.17 -14.32
CA PHE A 17 -16.66 27.17 -13.31
C PHE A 17 -15.94 25.93 -13.86
N TYR A 18 -15.61 25.90 -15.16
CA TYR A 18 -14.84 24.79 -15.73
C TYR A 18 -13.48 24.65 -15.02
N SER A 19 -13.23 23.46 -14.46
CA SER A 19 -11.97 23.17 -13.78
C SER A 19 -11.02 22.44 -14.70
N THR A 20 -9.85 23.01 -14.99
CA THR A 20 -8.81 22.32 -15.78
C THR A 20 -8.20 21.11 -15.07
N LEU A 21 -8.38 20.98 -13.75
CA LEU A 21 -7.83 19.89 -12.92
C LEU A 21 -8.69 18.61 -13.01
N SER A 22 -10.01 18.76 -12.90
CA SER A 22 -10.96 17.66 -13.15
C SER A 22 -11.25 17.52 -14.65
N GLY A 23 -11.19 18.64 -15.37
CA GLY A 23 -11.65 18.82 -16.75
C GLY A 23 -13.15 18.58 -16.90
N GLU A 24 -13.91 18.89 -15.87
CA GLU A 24 -15.36 18.79 -15.82
C GLU A 24 -15.92 20.20 -15.53
N ASP A 25 -17.09 20.50 -16.12
CA ASP A 25 -17.89 21.66 -15.78
C ASP A 25 -18.58 21.46 -14.42
N ILE A 26 -19.02 22.56 -13.81
CA ILE A 26 -19.93 22.50 -12.66
C ILE A 26 -21.26 21.83 -13.08
N SER A 27 -21.83 21.01 -12.19
CA SER A 27 -23.13 20.40 -12.44
C SER A 27 -24.25 21.46 -12.42
N ASP A 28 -25.40 21.19 -13.06
CA ASP A 28 -26.56 22.08 -12.97
C ASP A 28 -27.05 22.23 -11.52
N GLU A 29 -26.98 21.15 -10.75
CA GLU A 29 -27.37 21.13 -9.34
C GLU A 29 -26.45 22.04 -8.50
N ASP A 30 -25.13 21.90 -8.64
CA ASP A 30 -24.16 22.71 -7.91
C ASP A 30 -24.23 24.18 -8.32
N TYR A 31 -24.45 24.48 -9.61
CA TYR A 31 -24.62 25.86 -10.06
C TYR A 31 -25.92 26.48 -9.54
N THR A 32 -27.02 25.72 -9.56
CA THR A 32 -28.29 26.15 -8.95
C THR A 32 -28.12 26.39 -7.45
N HIS A 33 -27.34 25.56 -6.76
CA HIS A 33 -26.99 25.77 -5.37
C HIS A 33 -26.18 27.06 -5.17
N ALA A 34 -25.18 27.32 -6.00
CA ALA A 34 -24.40 28.56 -5.96
C ALA A 34 -25.28 29.81 -6.16
N GLN A 35 -26.24 29.77 -7.08
CA GLN A 35 -27.23 30.84 -7.29
C GLN A 35 -28.09 31.05 -6.04
N LYS A 36 -28.61 29.97 -5.45
CA LYS A 36 -29.39 30.05 -4.20
C LYS A 36 -28.58 30.65 -3.05
N VAL A 37 -27.32 30.28 -2.90
CA VAL A 37 -26.43 30.86 -1.87
C VAL A 37 -26.21 32.34 -2.13
N TRP A 38 -25.91 32.73 -3.37
CA TRP A 38 -25.74 34.13 -3.75
C TRP A 38 -26.96 34.99 -3.40
N GLU A 39 -28.16 34.51 -3.72
CA GLU A 39 -29.41 35.21 -3.45
C GLU A 39 -29.75 35.22 -1.95
N ALA A 40 -29.66 34.07 -1.27
CA ALA A 40 -30.07 33.93 0.13
C ALA A 40 -29.20 34.74 1.10
N PHE A 41 -27.92 34.92 0.78
CA PHE A 41 -26.99 35.72 1.57
C PHE A 41 -26.81 37.14 1.03
N GLU A 42 -27.64 37.54 0.06
CA GLU A 42 -27.65 38.88 -0.54
C GLU A 42 -26.24 39.34 -1.00
N CYS A 43 -25.46 38.43 -1.58
CA CYS A 43 -24.11 38.72 -2.04
C CYS A 43 -24.14 39.84 -3.09
N LYS A 44 -23.43 40.95 -2.83
CA LYS A 44 -23.40 42.11 -3.74
C LYS A 44 -22.24 42.02 -4.71
N THR A 45 -21.17 41.36 -4.30
CA THR A 45 -19.94 41.19 -5.07
C THR A 45 -19.42 39.76 -4.97
N LEU A 46 -18.57 39.37 -5.94
CA LEU A 46 -17.88 38.09 -5.90
C LEU A 46 -17.03 37.92 -4.63
N ARG A 47 -16.55 39.04 -4.05
CA ARG A 47 -15.87 39.03 -2.76
C ARG A 47 -16.77 38.54 -1.63
N ASP A 48 -18.02 39.01 -1.57
CA ASP A 48 -18.95 38.62 -0.50
C ASP A 48 -19.21 37.11 -0.56
N TYR A 49 -19.44 36.58 -1.77
CA TYR A 49 -19.63 35.15 -2.00
C TYR A 49 -18.39 34.32 -1.61
N HIS A 50 -17.19 34.81 -1.95
CA HIS A 50 -15.94 34.14 -1.59
C HIS A 50 -15.66 34.19 -0.09
N ASP A 51 -15.85 35.33 0.56
CA ASP A 51 -15.59 35.48 1.99
C ASP A 51 -16.57 34.59 2.78
N LEU A 52 -17.84 34.48 2.35
CA LEU A 52 -18.82 33.52 2.86
C LEU A 52 -18.37 32.06 2.67
N TYR A 53 -17.88 31.71 1.47
CA TYR A 53 -17.34 30.38 1.20
C TYR A 53 -16.17 30.05 2.15
N LEU A 54 -15.21 30.97 2.31
CA LEU A 54 -14.08 30.77 3.22
C LEU A 54 -14.52 30.65 4.68
N GLU A 55 -15.44 31.49 5.13
CA GLU A 55 -15.99 31.41 6.48
C GLU A 55 -16.66 30.06 6.73
N THR A 56 -17.49 29.62 5.77
CA THR A 56 -18.16 28.31 5.83
C THR A 56 -17.15 27.16 5.89
N ASP A 57 -16.12 27.16 5.04
CA ASP A 57 -15.06 26.14 5.04
C ASP A 57 -14.31 26.09 6.38
N VAL A 58 -14.02 27.25 6.98
CA VAL A 58 -13.32 27.33 8.29
C VAL A 58 -14.22 26.86 9.43
N LEU A 59 -15.50 27.24 9.43
CA LEU A 59 -16.46 26.82 10.44
C LEU A 59 -16.71 25.31 10.37
N LEU A 60 -16.93 24.76 9.16
CA LEU A 60 -17.09 23.31 8.97
C LEU A 60 -15.85 22.53 9.39
N LEU A 61 -14.65 23.02 9.07
CA LEU A 61 -13.41 22.38 9.52
C LEU A 61 -13.30 22.40 11.05
N SER A 62 -13.73 23.51 11.68
CA SER A 62 -13.74 23.63 13.14
C SER A 62 -14.69 22.61 13.77
N ASP A 63 -15.93 22.52 13.29
CA ASP A 63 -16.93 21.54 13.75
C ASP A 63 -16.43 20.09 13.59
N ILE A 64 -15.84 19.78 12.43
CA ILE A 64 -15.26 18.46 12.16
C ILE A 64 -14.11 18.18 13.14
N PHE A 65 -13.26 19.17 13.43
CA PHE A 65 -12.14 19.00 14.35
C PHE A 65 -12.60 18.84 15.80
N GLU A 66 -13.64 19.55 16.24
CA GLU A 66 -14.25 19.37 17.56
C GLU A 66 -14.84 17.97 17.71
N ASN A 67 -15.64 17.52 16.75
CA ASN A 67 -16.14 16.14 16.73
C ASN A 67 -15.00 15.11 16.73
N PHE A 68 -13.92 15.38 15.99
CA PHE A 68 -12.73 14.53 15.99
C PHE A 68 -12.06 14.48 17.37
N ARG A 69 -11.98 15.60 18.10
CA ARG A 69 -11.49 15.65 19.49
C ARG A 69 -12.37 14.83 20.42
N ASP A 70 -13.69 14.96 20.31
CA ASP A 70 -14.65 14.21 21.14
C ASP A 70 -14.56 12.71 20.94
N ILE A 71 -14.46 12.26 19.68
CA ILE A 71 -14.26 10.84 19.33
C ILE A 71 -12.96 10.32 19.96
N CYS A 72 -11.86 11.06 19.81
CA CYS A 72 -10.56 10.64 20.33
C CYS A 72 -10.52 10.64 21.87
N GLN A 73 -11.11 11.64 22.49
CA GLN A 73 -11.20 11.74 23.93
C GLN A 73 -12.07 10.63 24.52
N THR A 74 -13.18 10.29 23.86
CA THR A 74 -14.10 9.24 24.30
C THR A 74 -13.50 7.85 24.18
N HIS A 75 -12.82 7.54 23.07
CA HIS A 75 -12.33 6.19 22.81
C HIS A 75 -10.89 5.93 23.25
N TYR A 76 -10.04 6.96 23.27
CA TYR A 76 -8.62 6.82 23.62
C TYR A 76 -8.21 7.70 24.81
N GLY A 77 -9.04 8.69 25.20
CA GLY A 77 -8.70 9.69 26.21
C GLY A 77 -7.46 10.51 25.82
N LEU A 78 -7.29 10.74 24.52
CA LEU A 78 -6.20 11.53 23.96
C LEU A 78 -6.81 12.64 23.12
N ASP A 79 -6.33 13.87 23.33
CA ASP A 79 -6.76 15.01 22.54
C ASP A 79 -5.87 15.16 21.30
N PRO A 80 -6.42 15.03 20.07
CA PRO A 80 -5.68 15.11 18.83
C PRO A 80 -4.99 16.46 18.62
N ALA A 81 -5.41 17.54 19.30
CA ALA A 81 -4.75 18.85 19.23
C ALA A 81 -3.30 18.83 19.75
N ASN A 82 -2.92 17.81 20.54
CA ASN A 82 -1.55 17.61 21.02
C ASN A 82 -0.66 16.85 20.04
N TYR A 83 -1.19 16.49 18.87
CA TYR A 83 -0.51 15.67 17.88
C TYR A 83 -0.40 16.39 16.54
N TYR A 84 0.79 16.37 15.95
CA TYR A 84 0.98 16.89 14.60
C TYR A 84 0.24 16.08 13.53
N THR A 85 0.03 14.78 13.77
CA THR A 85 -0.52 13.85 12.77
C THR A 85 -1.25 12.68 13.44
N SER A 86 -2.26 12.12 12.77
CA SER A 86 -3.01 10.95 13.24
C SER A 86 -2.16 9.70 13.51
N PRO A 87 -1.06 9.40 12.78
CA PRO A 87 -0.16 8.31 13.15
C PRO A 87 0.52 8.47 14.52
N GLY A 88 0.84 9.70 14.93
CA GLY A 88 1.36 9.95 16.28
C GLY A 88 0.31 9.64 17.35
N LEU A 89 -0.91 10.12 17.14
CA LEU A 89 -2.05 9.84 18.01
C LEU A 89 -2.36 8.35 18.10
N SER A 90 -2.40 7.66 16.95
CA SER A 90 -2.65 6.23 16.83
C SER A 90 -1.64 5.38 17.60
N TYR A 91 -0.35 5.71 17.49
CA TYR A 91 0.69 5.00 18.22
C TYR A 91 0.57 5.18 19.74
N ASP A 92 0.36 6.41 20.22
CA ASP A 92 0.18 6.68 21.64
C ASP A 92 -1.13 6.08 22.18
N ALA A 93 -2.20 6.10 21.38
CA ALA A 93 -3.46 5.43 21.70
C ALA A 93 -3.23 3.92 21.87
N ALA A 94 -2.49 3.29 20.98
CA ALA A 94 -2.17 1.87 21.08
C ALA A 94 -1.40 1.53 22.36
N LEU A 95 -0.35 2.30 22.70
CA LEU A 95 0.39 2.13 23.95
C LEU A 95 -0.48 2.35 25.19
N LYS A 96 -1.32 3.39 25.19
CA LYS A 96 -2.20 3.71 26.31
C LYS A 96 -3.28 2.65 26.52
N THR A 97 -3.91 2.19 25.44
CA THR A 97 -4.94 1.15 25.46
C THR A 97 -4.39 -0.20 25.94
N THR A 98 -3.17 -0.54 25.53
CA THR A 98 -2.58 -1.85 25.86
C THR A 98 -1.79 -1.84 27.17
N GLY A 99 -1.35 -0.67 27.65
CA GLY A 99 -0.44 -0.56 28.78
C GLY A 99 0.96 -1.12 28.50
N GLN A 100 1.27 -1.47 27.25
CA GLN A 100 2.52 -2.13 26.90
C GLN A 100 3.71 -1.17 27.08
N ARG A 101 4.77 -1.67 27.73
CA ARG A 101 6.08 -1.02 27.74
C ARG A 101 6.95 -1.67 26.70
N LEU A 102 7.53 -0.85 25.83
CA LEU A 102 8.40 -1.28 24.75
C LEU A 102 9.83 -0.88 25.05
N GLU A 103 10.74 -1.84 25.03
CA GLU A 103 12.17 -1.56 25.13
C GLU A 103 12.65 -0.89 23.84
N LEU A 104 13.56 0.08 23.97
CA LEU A 104 14.22 0.70 22.83
C LEU A 104 15.60 0.06 22.63
N LEU A 105 15.96 -0.22 21.38
CA LEU A 105 17.26 -0.77 21.04
C LEU A 105 18.38 0.22 21.39
N SER A 106 19.31 -0.22 22.23
CA SER A 106 20.53 0.51 22.59
C SER A 106 21.73 0.12 21.73
N ASP A 107 21.74 -1.11 21.22
CA ASP A 107 22.75 -1.65 20.32
C ASP A 107 22.55 -1.15 18.87
N PRO A 108 23.53 -0.43 18.28
CA PRO A 108 23.47 0.02 16.90
C PRO A 108 23.39 -1.10 15.85
N ASP A 109 24.00 -2.26 16.09
CA ASP A 109 24.00 -3.38 15.15
C ASP A 109 22.64 -4.07 15.12
N MET A 110 21.96 -4.19 16.26
CA MET A 110 20.57 -4.64 16.32
C MET A 110 19.66 -3.69 15.55
N LEU A 111 19.82 -2.38 15.77
CA LEU A 111 19.08 -1.34 15.05
C LEU A 111 19.28 -1.47 13.53
N MET A 112 20.52 -1.59 13.07
CA MET A 112 20.83 -1.75 11.65
C MET A 112 20.23 -3.03 11.06
N MET A 113 20.22 -4.13 11.83
CA MET A 113 19.62 -5.39 11.42
C MET A 113 18.09 -5.26 11.22
N PHE A 114 17.37 -4.59 12.12
CA PHE A 114 15.94 -4.30 11.95
C PHE A 114 15.66 -3.28 10.83
N GLU A 115 16.50 -2.24 10.66
CA GLU A 115 16.39 -1.32 9.52
C GLU A 115 16.52 -2.07 8.19
N GLN A 116 17.46 -3.03 8.09
CA GLN A 116 17.65 -3.88 6.90
C GLN A 116 16.49 -4.85 6.66
N ALA A 117 15.85 -5.33 7.73
CA ALA A 117 14.67 -6.21 7.66
C ALA A 117 13.42 -5.50 7.10
N THR A 118 13.38 -4.17 7.12
CA THR A 118 12.20 -3.40 6.73
C THR A 118 11.95 -3.46 5.22
N ARG A 119 10.99 -4.31 4.81
CA ARG A 119 10.57 -4.52 3.42
C ARG A 119 9.06 -4.47 3.29
N GLY A 120 8.55 -3.51 2.53
CA GLY A 120 7.11 -3.28 2.34
C GLY A 120 6.36 -4.44 1.65
N GLY A 121 5.12 -4.17 1.27
CA GLY A 121 4.28 -5.12 0.52
C GLY A 121 4.84 -5.47 -0.85
N VAL A 122 4.67 -6.73 -1.26
CA VAL A 122 5.09 -7.21 -2.59
C VAL A 122 4.08 -6.74 -3.62
N ALA A 123 4.55 -6.10 -4.68
CA ALA A 123 3.72 -5.69 -5.80
C ALA A 123 4.40 -6.00 -7.13
N MET A 124 3.74 -6.80 -7.98
CA MET A 124 4.24 -7.21 -9.31
C MET A 124 3.11 -7.78 -10.18
N ILE A 125 3.35 -7.86 -11.48
CA ILE A 125 2.51 -8.59 -12.45
C ILE A 125 3.26 -9.85 -12.85
N SER A 126 2.78 -11.04 -12.47
CA SER A 126 3.40 -12.33 -12.82
C SER A 126 2.91 -12.85 -14.18
N HIS A 127 1.69 -12.50 -14.59
CA HIS A 127 1.17 -12.80 -15.91
C HIS A 127 0.33 -11.63 -16.43
N ARG A 128 0.60 -11.20 -17.66
CA ARG A 128 0.20 -9.86 -18.11
C ARG A 128 -1.15 -9.77 -18.79
N TYR A 129 -1.74 -10.91 -19.16
CA TYR A 129 -3.08 -10.99 -19.74
C TYR A 129 -3.78 -12.23 -19.20
N GLY A 130 -5.05 -12.10 -18.84
CA GLY A 130 -5.90 -13.22 -18.45
C GLY A 130 -7.28 -13.03 -19.07
N LYS A 131 -7.92 -14.12 -19.47
CA LYS A 131 -9.26 -14.10 -20.05
C LYS A 131 -10.11 -15.21 -19.46
N ALA A 132 -11.26 -14.83 -18.90
CA ALA A 132 -12.21 -15.79 -18.35
C ALA A 132 -12.93 -16.56 -19.48
N ASN A 133 -13.31 -17.79 -19.15
CA ASN A 133 -14.27 -18.60 -19.89
C ASN A 133 -15.11 -19.33 -18.84
N ASN A 134 -16.04 -18.63 -18.22
CA ASN A 134 -16.82 -19.11 -17.09
C ASN A 134 -18.26 -19.40 -17.54
N PRO A 135 -18.88 -20.55 -17.20
CA PRO A 135 -20.27 -20.90 -17.49
C PRO A 135 -21.32 -19.84 -17.11
N TYR A 136 -21.02 -18.98 -16.14
CA TYR A 136 -21.91 -17.90 -15.71
C TYR A 136 -21.84 -16.64 -16.60
N MET A 137 -20.95 -16.60 -17.59
CA MET A 137 -20.78 -15.46 -18.50
C MET A 137 -21.73 -15.54 -19.70
N SER A 138 -22.16 -14.38 -20.18
CA SER A 138 -22.95 -14.27 -21.42
C SER A 138 -22.21 -14.77 -22.67
N THR A 139 -20.87 -14.73 -22.67
CA THR A 139 -20.01 -15.12 -23.79
C THR A 139 -19.28 -16.44 -23.57
N TYR A 140 -19.82 -17.34 -22.74
CA TYR A 140 -19.21 -18.64 -22.44
C TYR A 140 -19.09 -19.52 -23.69
N ASP A 141 -17.93 -20.15 -23.86
CA ASP A 141 -17.67 -21.14 -24.91
C ASP A 141 -17.39 -22.50 -24.28
N ALA A 142 -18.35 -23.42 -24.42
CA ALA A 142 -18.26 -24.78 -23.90
C ALA A 142 -17.19 -25.64 -24.60
N SER A 143 -16.65 -25.20 -25.74
CA SER A 143 -15.54 -25.88 -26.42
C SER A 143 -14.17 -25.56 -25.82
N GLN A 144 -14.07 -24.49 -25.03
CA GLN A 144 -12.86 -24.06 -24.37
C GLN A 144 -12.84 -24.50 -22.90
N PRO A 145 -11.66 -24.68 -22.29
CA PRO A 145 -11.57 -24.99 -20.87
C PRO A 145 -12.22 -23.90 -20.01
N THR A 146 -12.91 -24.30 -18.94
CA THR A 146 -13.49 -23.36 -17.99
C THR A 146 -12.39 -22.62 -17.23
N LYS A 147 -12.43 -21.29 -17.26
CA LYS A 147 -11.46 -20.40 -16.60
C LYS A 147 -12.16 -19.29 -15.83
N TYR A 148 -11.78 -19.13 -14.58
CA TYR A 148 -12.23 -18.05 -13.70
C TYR A 148 -11.11 -17.03 -13.51
N LEU A 149 -11.45 -15.75 -13.61
CA LEU A 149 -10.61 -14.67 -13.13
C LEU A 149 -11.14 -14.21 -11.77
N THR A 150 -10.30 -14.24 -10.75
CA THR A 150 -10.67 -13.82 -9.39
C THR A 150 -9.69 -12.79 -8.88
N TYR A 151 -10.18 -11.81 -8.12
CA TYR A 151 -9.37 -10.81 -7.46
C TYR A 151 -9.71 -10.82 -5.97
N LEU A 152 -8.82 -11.39 -5.17
CA LEU A 152 -8.97 -11.59 -3.74
C LEU A 152 -8.07 -10.63 -2.95
N ASP A 153 -8.61 -10.00 -1.91
CA ASP A 153 -7.93 -9.03 -1.05
C ASP A 153 -8.03 -9.43 0.43
N ALA A 154 -6.90 -9.48 1.13
CA ALA A 154 -6.85 -9.84 2.53
C ALA A 154 -7.41 -8.71 3.41
N ASN A 155 -8.48 -9.00 4.14
CA ASN A 155 -9.10 -8.05 5.06
C ASN A 155 -8.12 -7.57 6.14
N ASN A 156 -7.67 -6.32 6.00
CA ASN A 156 -6.78 -5.65 6.95
C ASN A 156 -5.53 -6.48 7.28
N LEU A 157 -4.75 -6.79 6.24
CA LEU A 157 -3.53 -7.60 6.32
C LEU A 157 -2.59 -7.19 7.47
N TYR A 158 -2.29 -5.88 7.59
CA TYR A 158 -1.42 -5.41 8.67
C TYR A 158 -2.10 -5.47 10.04
N GLY A 159 -3.42 -5.28 10.11
CA GLY A 159 -4.19 -5.54 11.33
C GLY A 159 -4.10 -6.99 11.79
N TRP A 160 -4.21 -7.95 10.85
CA TRP A 160 -4.00 -9.36 11.14
C TRP A 160 -2.58 -9.61 11.69
N ALA A 161 -1.55 -9.03 11.06
CA ALA A 161 -0.15 -9.16 11.51
C ALA A 161 0.09 -8.49 12.87
N MET A 162 -0.55 -7.35 13.14
CA MET A 162 -0.49 -6.68 14.45
C MET A 162 -1.19 -7.47 15.57
N SER A 163 -2.14 -8.33 15.21
CA SER A 163 -2.80 -9.23 16.16
C SER A 163 -1.98 -10.50 16.47
N GLN A 164 -0.84 -10.70 15.80
CA GLN A 164 0.09 -11.79 16.09
C GLN A 164 1.03 -11.44 17.24
N PRO A 165 1.76 -12.41 17.82
CA PRO A 165 2.85 -12.13 18.74
C PRO A 165 3.89 -11.19 18.11
N LEU A 166 4.17 -10.10 18.81
CA LEU A 166 5.12 -9.07 18.39
C LEU A 166 6.14 -8.80 19.50
N PRO A 167 7.39 -8.46 19.12
CA PRO A 167 8.45 -8.10 20.06
C PRO A 167 8.04 -7.00 21.04
N THR A 168 8.44 -7.15 22.30
CA THR A 168 8.20 -6.18 23.38
C THR A 168 9.49 -5.68 24.04
N GLY A 169 10.49 -6.56 24.19
CA GLY A 169 11.76 -6.26 24.85
C GLY A 169 12.60 -7.51 25.11
N ASP A 170 13.54 -7.39 26.04
CA ASP A 170 14.55 -8.39 26.39
C ASP A 170 15.35 -8.83 25.16
N PHE A 171 15.84 -7.84 24.41
CA PHE A 171 16.63 -8.08 23.20
C PHE A 171 18.04 -8.55 23.54
N GLU A 172 18.42 -9.71 23.04
CA GLU A 172 19.75 -10.27 23.26
C GLU A 172 20.30 -10.94 22.00
N TRP A 173 21.62 -10.86 21.84
CA TRP A 173 22.32 -11.69 20.85
C TRP A 173 22.42 -13.10 21.40
N VAL A 174 22.07 -14.08 20.57
CA VAL A 174 22.24 -15.51 20.88
C VAL A 174 23.14 -16.16 19.84
N GLU A 175 23.74 -17.28 20.20
CA GLU A 175 24.70 -17.96 19.33
C GLU A 175 24.00 -18.54 18.09
N PRO A 176 24.57 -18.42 16.88
CA PRO A 176 23.95 -18.93 15.65
C PRO A 176 23.57 -20.42 15.68
N GLU A 177 24.23 -21.21 16.52
CA GLU A 177 23.98 -22.64 16.74
C GLU A 177 22.61 -22.92 17.37
N GLU A 178 22.02 -21.94 18.08
CA GLU A 178 20.67 -22.05 18.68
C GLU A 178 19.54 -22.02 17.63
N ILE A 179 19.87 -21.80 16.35
CA ILE A 179 18.88 -21.73 15.27
C ILE A 179 17.96 -22.95 15.19
N GLY A 180 18.48 -24.15 15.51
CA GLY A 180 17.69 -25.38 15.51
C GLY A 180 16.55 -25.33 16.53
N GLU A 181 16.84 -24.91 17.76
CA GLU A 181 15.84 -24.75 18.82
C GLU A 181 14.80 -23.68 18.46
N ILE A 182 15.26 -22.55 17.94
CA ILE A 182 14.40 -21.41 17.57
C ILE A 182 13.39 -21.77 16.46
N LEU A 183 13.77 -22.65 15.53
CA LEU A 183 12.86 -23.10 14.47
C LEU A 183 11.77 -24.06 14.98
N GLU A 184 11.99 -24.69 16.13
CA GLU A 184 11.00 -25.51 16.82
C GLU A 184 10.01 -24.68 17.66
N TYR A 185 10.26 -23.38 17.86
CA TYR A 185 9.33 -22.52 18.60
C TYR A 185 7.95 -22.55 17.95
N PRO A 186 6.87 -22.74 18.74
CA PRO A 186 5.53 -22.53 18.24
C PRO A 186 5.30 -21.06 17.88
N ASP A 187 4.24 -20.81 17.11
CA ASP A 187 3.93 -19.46 16.62
C ASP A 187 3.54 -18.48 17.74
N ASP A 188 3.10 -19.00 18.90
CA ASP A 188 2.70 -18.28 20.11
C ASP A 188 3.71 -18.40 21.26
N HIS A 189 4.94 -18.85 20.96
CA HIS A 189 6.02 -18.94 21.94
C HIS A 189 6.31 -17.59 22.61
N GLU A 190 6.66 -17.61 23.90
CA GLU A 190 6.99 -16.40 24.68
C GLU A 190 8.16 -15.61 24.06
N TYR A 191 9.11 -16.33 23.44
CA TYR A 191 10.24 -15.75 22.74
C TYR A 191 10.09 -15.89 21.22
N GLY A 192 10.46 -14.83 20.51
CA GLY A 192 10.67 -14.83 19.08
C GLY A 192 12.12 -14.49 18.74
N ALA A 193 12.45 -14.55 17.45
CA ALA A 193 13.77 -14.16 16.98
C ALA A 193 13.73 -13.45 15.62
N MET A 194 14.71 -12.55 15.44
CA MET A 194 15.09 -11.96 14.16
C MET A 194 16.44 -12.53 13.75
N ILE A 195 16.51 -13.10 12.55
CA ILE A 195 17.65 -13.92 12.11
C ILE A 195 18.27 -13.31 10.86
N GLU A 196 19.58 -13.15 10.84
CA GLU A 196 20.35 -12.84 9.63
C GLU A 196 20.96 -14.14 9.10
N CYS A 197 20.61 -14.52 7.88
CA CYS A 197 21.06 -15.77 7.30
C CYS A 197 21.30 -15.69 5.78
N ASP A 198 21.95 -16.73 5.26
CA ASP A 198 22.08 -16.96 3.82
C ASP A 198 21.14 -18.10 3.40
N LEU A 199 20.31 -17.83 2.39
CA LEU A 199 19.34 -18.80 1.87
C LEU A 199 19.66 -19.11 0.40
N GLU A 200 19.63 -20.39 0.06
CA GLU A 200 19.67 -20.86 -1.31
C GLU A 200 18.26 -21.17 -1.80
N TYR A 201 18.00 -20.80 -3.06
CA TYR A 201 16.78 -21.13 -3.78
C TYR A 201 17.10 -22.31 -4.72
N PRO A 202 16.62 -23.53 -4.43
CA PRO A 202 16.85 -24.67 -5.29
C PRO A 202 16.21 -24.49 -6.67
N GLN A 203 16.91 -24.94 -7.71
CA GLN A 203 16.50 -24.79 -9.10
C GLN A 203 15.18 -25.52 -9.42
N ASP A 204 14.92 -26.65 -8.76
CA ASP A 204 13.70 -27.44 -8.89
C ASP A 204 12.44 -26.70 -8.42
N LEU A 205 12.59 -25.68 -7.54
CA LEU A 205 11.48 -24.84 -7.11
C LEU A 205 11.17 -23.69 -8.07
N HIS A 206 12.04 -23.42 -9.05
CA HIS A 206 11.93 -22.20 -9.86
C HIS A 206 10.60 -22.13 -10.62
N ASP A 207 10.15 -23.23 -11.22
CA ASP A 207 8.89 -23.25 -11.96
C ASP A 207 7.69 -23.11 -11.01
N ALA A 208 7.70 -23.83 -9.89
CA ALA A 208 6.61 -23.83 -8.91
C ALA A 208 6.46 -22.47 -8.19
N HIS A 209 7.57 -21.76 -7.96
CA HIS A 209 7.61 -20.50 -7.24
C HIS A 209 7.79 -19.29 -8.17
N ASN A 210 7.79 -19.50 -9.50
CA ASN A 210 7.97 -18.42 -10.47
C ASN A 210 6.95 -17.31 -10.26
N ASP A 211 5.70 -17.68 -10.04
CA ASP A 211 4.58 -16.74 -9.92
C ASP A 211 4.73 -15.85 -8.68
N TYR A 212 5.13 -16.41 -7.54
CA TYR A 212 5.25 -15.65 -6.28
C TYR A 212 6.49 -15.98 -5.44
N PRO A 213 7.71 -15.63 -5.89
CA PRO A 213 8.93 -16.03 -5.19
C PRO A 213 8.98 -15.57 -3.72
N LEU A 214 9.56 -16.43 -2.89
CA LEU A 214 9.76 -16.19 -1.46
C LEU A 214 10.88 -15.18 -1.19
N ALA A 215 10.94 -14.68 0.04
CA ALA A 215 12.01 -13.81 0.54
C ALA A 215 12.33 -12.59 -0.39
N PRO A 216 11.38 -11.68 -0.63
CA PRO A 216 11.60 -10.55 -1.54
C PRO A 216 12.74 -9.64 -1.04
N GLN A 217 13.58 -9.13 -1.94
CA GLN A 217 14.73 -8.30 -1.59
C GLN A 217 14.67 -6.93 -2.28
N ASN A 218 15.15 -5.89 -1.59
CA ASN A 218 15.38 -4.61 -2.24
C ASN A 218 16.64 -4.73 -3.11
N VAL A 219 16.46 -4.59 -4.42
CA VAL A 219 17.53 -4.64 -5.43
C VAL A 219 17.59 -3.34 -6.19
N GLU A 220 18.77 -2.94 -6.66
CA GLU A 220 18.94 -1.73 -7.46
C GLU A 220 18.79 -2.06 -8.94
N ILE A 221 17.74 -1.52 -9.56
CA ILE A 221 17.48 -1.68 -11.00
C ILE A 221 17.35 -0.28 -11.59
N ASP A 222 18.19 0.05 -12.58
CA ASP A 222 18.28 1.37 -13.20
C ASP A 222 18.43 2.52 -12.19
N LYS A 223 19.32 2.35 -11.20
CA LYS A 223 19.56 3.31 -10.09
C LYS A 223 18.38 3.55 -9.17
N VAL A 224 17.36 2.69 -9.23
CA VAL A 224 16.17 2.75 -8.37
C VAL A 224 16.08 1.48 -7.55
N ARG A 225 16.12 1.63 -6.23
CA ARG A 225 15.87 0.52 -5.31
C ARG A 225 14.41 0.09 -5.36
N LYS A 226 14.19 -1.19 -5.63
CA LYS A 226 12.85 -1.79 -5.74
C LYS A 226 12.81 -3.09 -4.95
N LEU A 227 11.70 -3.32 -4.25
CA LEU A 227 11.41 -4.61 -3.66
C LEU A 227 10.99 -5.58 -4.77
N VAL A 228 11.78 -6.64 -4.96
CA VAL A 228 11.63 -7.64 -6.02
C VAL A 228 11.62 -9.04 -5.40
N PRO A 229 10.57 -9.85 -5.64
CA PRO A 229 10.63 -11.28 -5.39
C PRO A 229 11.40 -11.96 -6.54
N HIS A 230 12.50 -12.63 -6.23
CA HIS A 230 13.37 -13.28 -7.23
C HIS A 230 13.82 -14.66 -6.76
N LEU A 231 14.29 -15.50 -7.68
CA LEU A 231 14.70 -16.89 -7.43
C LEU A 231 16.22 -17.03 -7.21
N GLY A 232 16.91 -15.93 -6.95
CA GLY A 232 18.35 -15.94 -6.66
C GLY A 232 18.68 -16.38 -5.23
N LYS A 233 19.97 -16.47 -4.91
CA LYS A 233 20.43 -16.63 -3.52
C LYS A 233 20.13 -15.38 -2.69
N ARG A 234 20.01 -15.56 -1.38
CA ARG A 234 19.93 -14.49 -0.40
C ARG A 234 21.17 -14.56 0.48
N GLU A 235 21.85 -13.43 0.61
CA GLU A 235 23.00 -13.28 1.49
C GLU A 235 22.69 -12.21 2.52
N LYS A 236 23.05 -12.46 3.78
CA LYS A 236 22.79 -11.56 4.92
C LYS A 236 21.33 -11.08 4.93
N TYR A 237 20.41 -12.00 4.67
CA TYR A 237 18.99 -11.71 4.64
C TYR A 237 18.43 -11.80 6.05
N THR A 238 17.96 -10.66 6.55
CA THR A 238 17.38 -10.56 7.88
C THR A 238 15.89 -10.83 7.83
N LEU A 239 15.34 -11.76 8.63
CA LEU A 239 13.91 -12.08 8.67
C LEU A 239 13.44 -12.60 10.02
N HIS A 240 12.13 -12.50 10.25
CA HIS A 240 11.48 -13.08 11.42
C HIS A 240 11.55 -14.62 11.39
N TYR A 241 11.70 -15.28 12.55
CA TYR A 241 11.87 -16.75 12.62
C TYR A 241 10.72 -17.52 11.96
N ARG A 242 9.47 -17.08 12.15
CA ARG A 242 8.30 -17.70 11.49
C ARG A 242 8.38 -17.66 9.97
N ASN A 243 8.93 -16.58 9.40
CA ASN A 243 9.15 -16.49 7.96
C ASN A 243 10.24 -17.44 7.50
N LEU A 244 11.33 -17.57 8.27
CA LEU A 244 12.36 -18.56 7.96
C LEU A 244 11.79 -19.97 7.98
N LYS A 245 11.06 -20.34 9.03
CA LYS A 245 10.39 -21.64 9.16
C LYS A 245 9.55 -21.98 7.93
N MET A 246 8.64 -21.07 7.55
CA MET A 246 7.79 -21.25 6.37
C MET A 246 8.61 -21.36 5.07
N TYR A 247 9.69 -20.59 4.91
CA TYR A 247 10.52 -20.67 3.71
C TYR A 247 11.26 -22.00 3.60
N LEU A 248 11.71 -22.56 4.73
CA LEU A 248 12.36 -23.88 4.78
C LEU A 248 11.35 -25.00 4.51
N GLU A 249 10.14 -24.91 5.08
CA GLU A 249 9.04 -25.84 4.79
C GLU A 249 8.65 -25.83 3.30
N MET A 250 8.75 -24.67 2.65
CA MET A 250 8.54 -24.51 1.21
C MET A 250 9.79 -24.87 0.37
N GLY A 251 10.84 -25.42 0.98
CA GLY A 251 11.99 -26.02 0.29
C GLY A 251 13.20 -25.11 0.07
N MET A 252 13.17 -23.83 0.51
CA MET A 252 14.41 -23.04 0.53
C MET A 252 15.43 -23.69 1.49
N LYS A 253 16.72 -23.50 1.23
CA LYS A 253 17.78 -24.11 2.04
C LYS A 253 18.52 -23.05 2.86
N LEU A 254 18.55 -23.22 4.18
CA LEU A 254 19.43 -22.45 5.05
C LEU A 254 20.87 -22.92 4.84
N THR A 255 21.71 -22.05 4.29
CA THR A 255 23.14 -22.38 4.05
C THR A 255 24.04 -21.86 5.15
N LYS A 256 23.66 -20.74 5.79
CA LYS A 256 24.40 -20.17 6.92
C LYS A 256 23.50 -19.33 7.81
N CYS A 257 23.48 -19.62 9.11
CA CYS A 257 23.01 -18.68 10.12
C CYS A 257 24.19 -17.76 10.51
N ARG A 258 23.96 -16.44 10.57
CA ARG A 258 25.02 -15.45 10.84
C ARG A 258 24.89 -14.81 12.19
N ARG A 259 23.69 -14.29 12.49
CA ARG A 259 23.38 -13.54 13.71
C ARG A 259 21.92 -13.76 14.07
N ILE A 260 21.64 -13.83 15.36
CA ILE A 260 20.28 -14.01 15.88
C ILE A 260 20.05 -13.02 17.01
N ILE A 261 18.94 -12.29 16.93
CA ILE A 261 18.42 -11.48 18.04
C ILE A 261 17.21 -12.22 18.59
N ARG A 262 17.29 -12.71 19.83
CA ARG A 262 16.14 -13.23 20.57
C ARG A 262 15.44 -12.08 21.31
N PHE A 263 14.12 -12.16 21.44
CA PHE A 263 13.32 -11.17 22.15
C PHE A 263 12.06 -11.81 22.74
N LYS A 264 11.52 -11.20 23.81
CA LYS A 264 10.16 -11.51 24.26
C LYS A 264 9.13 -10.96 23.29
N GLN A 265 8.05 -11.72 23.09
CA GLN A 265 6.94 -11.33 22.23
C GLN A 265 5.60 -11.68 22.87
N SER A 266 4.56 -10.95 22.50
CA SER A 266 3.18 -11.24 22.90
C SER A 266 2.21 -10.59 21.91
N PRO A 267 0.95 -11.04 21.81
CA PRO A 267 -0.06 -10.43 20.93
C PRO A 267 -0.62 -9.12 21.51
N TRP A 268 0.24 -8.25 22.04
CA TRP A 268 -0.16 -7.08 22.84
C TRP A 268 -0.98 -6.06 22.04
N LEU A 269 -0.76 -5.92 20.72
CA LEU A 269 -1.54 -5.03 19.86
C LEU A 269 -2.92 -5.58 19.49
N LYS A 270 -3.18 -6.88 19.69
CA LYS A 270 -4.45 -7.50 19.31
C LYS A 270 -5.65 -6.78 19.91
N HIS A 271 -5.58 -6.44 21.20
CA HIS A 271 -6.67 -5.74 21.89
C HIS A 271 -7.00 -4.39 21.25
N TYR A 272 -5.98 -3.62 20.84
CA TYR A 272 -6.17 -2.34 20.17
C TYR A 272 -6.78 -2.51 18.76
N VAL A 273 -6.33 -3.51 18.00
CA VAL A 273 -6.89 -3.83 16.68
C VAL A 273 -8.35 -4.25 16.79
N ASP A 274 -8.69 -5.11 17.76
CA ASP A 274 -10.05 -5.57 18.02
C ASP A 274 -10.96 -4.38 18.42
N LEU A 275 -10.48 -3.50 19.31
CA LEU A 275 -11.19 -2.28 19.72
C LEU A 275 -11.56 -1.42 18.51
N ASN A 276 -10.58 -1.05 17.68
CA ASN A 276 -10.80 -0.21 16.51
C ASN A 276 -11.69 -0.91 15.47
N THR A 277 -11.60 -2.23 15.35
CA THR A 277 -12.47 -3.00 14.45
C THR A 277 -13.93 -2.98 14.92
N ALA A 278 -14.15 -3.11 16.23
CA ALA A 278 -15.48 -2.99 16.83
C ALA A 278 -16.05 -1.56 16.70
N LEU A 279 -15.23 -0.54 16.94
CA LEU A 279 -15.62 0.87 16.74
C LEU A 279 -15.97 1.15 15.28
N ARG A 280 -15.15 0.66 14.34
CA ARG A 280 -15.41 0.75 12.90
C ARG A 280 -16.70 0.05 12.48
N ALA A 281 -17.08 -1.04 13.14
CA ALA A 281 -18.34 -1.73 12.88
C ALA A 281 -19.56 -0.94 13.41
N LYS A 282 -19.40 -0.22 14.52
CA LYS A 282 -20.45 0.61 15.15
C LYS A 282 -20.57 2.02 14.56
N ALA A 283 -19.53 2.49 13.87
CA ALA A 283 -19.45 3.81 13.25
C ALA A 283 -20.62 4.06 12.29
N LYS A 284 -21.27 5.21 12.46
CA LYS A 284 -22.47 5.58 11.67
C LYS A 284 -22.09 6.28 10.37
N THR A 285 -21.04 7.08 10.42
CA THR A 285 -20.56 7.88 9.31
C THR A 285 -19.39 7.19 8.61
N ASP A 286 -19.20 7.49 7.32
CA ASP A 286 -18.05 6.95 6.58
C ASP A 286 -16.72 7.58 7.04
N SER A 287 -16.76 8.84 7.52
CA SER A 287 -15.61 9.51 8.14
C SER A 287 -15.10 8.77 9.39
N GLU A 288 -15.99 8.37 10.30
CA GLU A 288 -15.63 7.56 11.47
C GLU A 288 -15.07 6.19 11.07
N LYS A 289 -15.70 5.53 10.08
CA LYS A 289 -15.24 4.21 9.60
C LYS A 289 -13.82 4.28 9.03
N ASP A 290 -13.52 5.36 8.30
CA ASP A 290 -12.19 5.59 7.73
C ASP A 290 -11.19 6.02 8.80
N PHE A 291 -11.62 6.78 9.80
CA PHE A 291 -10.78 7.13 10.94
C PHE A 291 -10.33 5.89 11.71
N PHE A 292 -11.24 5.02 12.16
CA PHE A 292 -10.85 3.80 12.90
C PHE A 292 -10.01 2.84 12.04
N LYS A 293 -10.22 2.82 10.72
CA LYS A 293 -9.34 2.10 9.79
C LYS A 293 -7.93 2.70 9.79
N LEU A 294 -7.83 4.03 9.71
CA LEU A 294 -6.56 4.74 9.75
C LEU A 294 -5.83 4.52 11.07
N MET A 295 -6.55 4.48 12.20
CA MET A 295 -5.98 4.24 13.53
C MET A 295 -5.30 2.88 13.65
N ASN A 296 -5.79 1.84 12.97
CA ASN A 296 -5.05 0.57 12.87
C ASN A 296 -3.85 0.71 11.93
N ASN A 297 -4.08 1.15 10.69
CA ASN A 297 -3.04 1.16 9.65
C ASN A 297 -1.86 2.09 9.96
N SER A 298 -2.05 3.09 10.81
CA SER A 298 -1.01 4.10 11.10
C SER A 298 -0.01 3.69 12.16
N VAL A 299 -0.34 2.72 13.04
CA VAL A 299 0.54 2.29 14.14
C VAL A 299 1.88 1.82 13.60
N PHE A 300 1.87 0.81 12.72
CA PHE A 300 3.11 0.23 12.19
C PHE A 300 3.89 1.23 11.32
N GLY A 301 3.20 2.13 10.62
CA GLY A 301 3.86 3.21 9.86
C GLY A 301 4.65 4.15 10.78
N LYS A 302 4.12 4.43 11.98
CA LYS A 302 4.77 5.30 12.96
C LYS A 302 5.98 4.64 13.64
N THR A 303 5.95 3.32 13.84
CA THR A 303 7.09 2.60 14.43
C THR A 303 8.31 2.56 13.52
N MET A 304 8.12 2.67 12.19
CA MET A 304 9.19 2.72 11.18
C MET A 304 9.54 4.13 10.71
N GLU A 305 9.22 5.16 11.49
CA GLU A 305 9.58 6.53 11.14
C GLU A 305 11.09 6.66 10.96
N ASN A 306 11.52 7.10 9.76
CA ASN A 306 12.93 7.24 9.46
C ASN A 306 13.49 8.56 10.01
N ILE A 307 14.05 8.49 11.20
CA ILE A 307 14.62 9.61 11.95
C ILE A 307 15.84 10.20 11.22
N ARG A 308 16.54 9.43 10.36
CA ARG A 308 17.68 9.91 9.58
C ARG A 308 17.28 10.94 8.51
N LYS A 309 16.00 10.97 8.11
CA LYS A 309 15.45 11.95 7.15
C LYS A 309 15.04 13.27 7.81
N HIS A 310 15.08 13.36 9.14
CA HIS A 310 14.78 14.62 9.83
C HIS A 310 15.83 15.67 9.47
N VAL A 311 15.36 16.88 9.15
CA VAL A 311 16.20 18.01 8.77
C VAL A 311 15.95 19.18 9.71
N ASP A 312 16.99 19.98 9.93
CA ASP A 312 16.87 21.28 10.57
C ASP A 312 16.74 22.35 9.48
N VAL A 313 15.59 23.01 9.44
CA VAL A 313 15.37 24.14 8.53
C VAL A 313 15.47 25.44 9.33
N ARG A 314 16.31 26.35 8.87
CA ARG A 314 16.48 27.68 9.46
C ARG A 314 16.13 28.75 8.44
N LEU A 315 15.15 29.58 8.75
CA LEU A 315 14.87 30.78 7.96
C LEU A 315 15.88 31.86 8.33
N VAL A 316 16.49 32.48 7.33
CA VAL A 316 17.46 33.56 7.48
C VAL A 316 17.05 34.74 6.63
N THR A 317 17.28 35.94 7.14
CA THR A 317 16.89 37.20 6.47
C THR A 317 18.08 38.09 6.13
N THR A 318 19.30 37.65 6.47
CA THR A 318 20.53 38.40 6.22
C THR A 318 21.63 37.50 5.69
N GLU A 319 22.50 38.05 4.85
CA GLU A 319 23.64 37.33 4.29
C GLU A 319 24.57 36.78 5.39
N LYS A 320 24.84 37.57 6.43
CA LYS A 320 25.69 37.15 7.56
C LYS A 320 25.15 35.89 8.25
N GLN A 321 23.84 35.80 8.47
CA GLN A 321 23.21 34.60 9.04
C GLN A 321 23.32 33.41 8.08
N ALA A 322 23.09 33.63 6.78
CA ALA A 322 23.20 32.59 5.76
C ALA A 322 24.63 32.03 5.68
N LEU A 323 25.64 32.90 5.56
CA LEU A 323 27.05 32.50 5.50
C LEU A 323 27.47 31.70 6.73
N LYS A 324 27.03 32.10 7.92
CA LYS A 324 27.29 31.36 9.17
C LYS A 324 26.74 29.93 9.14
N LEU A 325 25.58 29.70 8.52
CA LEU A 325 24.99 28.36 8.42
C LEU A 325 25.57 27.54 7.29
N VAL A 326 25.86 28.15 6.13
CA VAL A 326 26.49 27.49 4.98
C VAL A 326 27.90 26.99 5.32
N ALA A 327 28.63 27.72 6.17
CA ALA A 327 29.96 27.31 6.62
C ALA A 327 29.96 26.10 7.57
N LYS A 328 28.79 25.63 8.04
CA LYS A 328 28.72 24.48 8.96
C LYS A 328 28.81 23.16 8.18
N PRO A 329 29.48 22.12 8.73
CA PRO A 329 29.71 20.85 8.03
C PRO A 329 28.42 20.05 7.78
N ASN A 330 27.34 20.35 8.50
CA ASN A 330 26.05 19.70 8.32
C ASN A 330 25.10 20.48 7.41
N PHE A 331 25.60 21.48 6.66
CA PHE A 331 24.85 22.14 5.61
C PHE A 331 24.46 21.13 4.51
N ASP A 332 23.22 21.18 4.04
CA ASP A 332 22.73 20.35 2.94
C ASP A 332 22.45 21.20 1.69
N ARG A 333 21.56 22.18 1.82
CA ARG A 333 21.18 23.08 0.71
C ARG A 333 20.55 24.37 1.23
N ARG A 334 20.42 25.36 0.34
CA ARG A 334 19.63 26.58 0.58
C ARG A 334 18.52 26.74 -0.46
N VAL A 335 17.40 27.31 -0.04
CA VAL A 335 16.29 27.70 -0.91
C VAL A 335 16.05 29.18 -0.68
N VAL A 336 16.20 30.00 -1.73
CA VAL A 336 16.00 31.45 -1.65
C VAL A 336 14.57 31.73 -2.08
N PHE A 337 13.79 32.39 -1.21
CA PHE A 337 12.40 32.75 -1.50
C PHE A 337 12.30 34.18 -2.02
N THR A 338 13.04 35.10 -1.40
CA THR A 338 13.17 36.51 -1.80
C THR A 338 14.60 36.98 -1.54
N GLU A 339 14.94 38.20 -1.96
CA GLU A 339 16.24 38.81 -1.68
C GLU A 339 16.59 38.84 -0.18
N ASN A 340 15.57 38.94 0.68
CA ASN A 340 15.71 39.07 2.13
C ASN A 340 15.20 37.84 2.89
N LEU A 341 14.95 36.71 2.23
CA LEU A 341 14.48 35.50 2.91
C LEU A 341 14.97 34.24 2.20
N ALA A 342 15.71 33.41 2.94
CA ALA A 342 16.11 32.07 2.51
C ALA A 342 15.89 31.03 3.61
N ALA A 343 15.57 29.80 3.21
CA ALA A 343 15.66 28.62 4.06
C ALA A 343 17.02 27.95 3.88
N VAL A 344 17.72 27.70 4.98
CA VAL A 344 18.92 26.86 5.01
C VAL A 344 18.54 25.50 5.61
N HIS A 345 18.69 24.45 4.82
CA HIS A 345 18.48 23.07 5.22
C HIS A 345 19.79 22.49 5.75
N MET A 346 19.71 21.91 6.94
CA MET A 346 20.83 21.33 7.66
C MET A 346 20.50 19.87 8.01
N LYS A 347 21.47 18.97 7.89
CA LYS A 347 21.38 17.59 8.41
C LYS A 347 21.51 17.58 9.93
N LYS A 348 20.88 16.61 10.58
CA LYS A 348 21.05 16.37 12.02
C LYS A 348 22.41 15.75 12.29
N THR A 349 23.20 16.34 13.19
CA THR A 349 24.51 15.80 13.62
C THR A 349 24.40 14.77 14.74
N LYS A 350 23.29 14.80 15.49
CA LYS A 350 22.95 13.82 16.52
C LYS A 350 21.55 13.32 16.23
N LEU A 351 21.38 12.00 16.22
CA LEU A 351 20.09 11.33 16.05
C LEU A 351 19.73 10.65 17.36
N LYS A 352 18.50 10.83 17.81
CA LYS A 352 17.94 10.09 18.94
C LYS A 352 17.00 9.03 18.39
N PHE A 353 17.43 7.77 18.41
CA PHE A 353 16.57 6.65 18.03
C PHE A 353 15.59 6.34 19.16
N ASN A 354 14.36 6.85 19.02
CA ASN A 354 13.29 6.70 20.01
C ASN A 354 12.03 6.05 19.39
N LYS A 355 12.24 5.20 18.40
CA LYS A 355 11.18 4.49 17.68
C LYS A 355 11.46 2.98 17.73
N PRO A 356 10.46 2.15 18.08
CA PRO A 356 10.61 0.70 18.11
C PRO A 356 10.52 0.13 16.69
N ILE A 357 11.56 0.37 15.88
CA ILE A 357 11.59 -0.03 14.46
C ILE A 357 11.40 -1.53 14.23
N TYR A 358 11.76 -2.33 15.24
CA TYR A 358 11.59 -3.78 15.24
C TYR A 358 10.11 -4.20 15.07
N LEU A 359 9.15 -3.41 15.58
CA LEU A 359 7.73 -3.72 15.43
C LEU A 359 7.33 -3.69 13.97
N GLY A 360 7.67 -2.61 13.27
CA GLY A 360 7.30 -2.48 11.87
C GLY A 360 8.00 -3.51 10.98
N ALA A 361 9.27 -3.83 11.25
CA ALA A 361 9.97 -4.92 10.57
C ALA A 361 9.26 -6.27 10.75
N CYS A 362 8.91 -6.64 11.99
CA CYS A 362 8.21 -7.90 12.28
C CYS A 362 6.79 -7.92 11.68
N ILE A 363 6.01 -6.84 11.80
CA ILE A 363 4.66 -6.73 11.22
C ILE A 363 4.73 -6.93 9.69
N LEU A 364 5.69 -6.28 9.03
CA LEU A 364 5.86 -6.41 7.59
C LEU A 364 6.25 -7.83 7.17
N ASP A 365 7.10 -8.52 7.93
CA ASP A 365 7.47 -9.91 7.62
C ASP A 365 6.33 -10.89 7.93
N ILE A 366 5.74 -10.80 9.12
CA ILE A 366 4.59 -11.62 9.54
C ILE A 366 3.43 -11.48 8.55
N SER A 367 3.15 -10.28 8.04
CA SER A 367 2.09 -10.08 7.04
C SER A 367 2.27 -10.94 5.77
N LYS A 368 3.52 -11.23 5.38
CA LYS A 368 3.80 -12.08 4.21
C LYS A 368 3.43 -13.54 4.47
N LEU A 369 3.41 -14.00 5.73
CA LEU A 369 3.01 -15.35 6.08
C LEU A 369 1.59 -15.65 5.60
N LEU A 370 0.64 -14.74 5.87
CA LEU A 370 -0.75 -14.91 5.44
C LEU A 370 -0.87 -15.00 3.91
N MET A 371 -0.15 -14.14 3.20
CA MET A 371 -0.19 -14.10 1.74
C MET A 371 0.43 -15.36 1.11
N TYR A 372 1.55 -15.83 1.66
CA TYR A 372 2.22 -17.05 1.19
C TYR A 372 1.46 -18.31 1.58
N ASP A 373 0.87 -18.39 2.78
CA ASP A 373 -0.01 -19.50 3.17
C ASP A 373 -1.24 -19.57 2.27
N PHE A 374 -1.87 -18.44 1.96
CA PHE A 374 -3.01 -18.45 1.06
C PHE A 374 -2.62 -18.91 -0.36
N HIS A 375 -1.50 -18.41 -0.89
CA HIS A 375 -1.03 -18.80 -2.21
C HIS A 375 -0.54 -20.26 -2.26
N TYR A 376 0.49 -20.60 -1.49
CA TYR A 376 1.14 -21.91 -1.53
C TYR A 376 0.45 -22.96 -0.67
N GLY A 377 -0.05 -22.57 0.50
CA GLY A 377 -0.72 -23.44 1.46
C GLY A 377 -2.16 -23.81 1.09
N PHE A 378 -2.85 -22.98 0.29
CA PHE A 378 -4.24 -23.20 -0.12
C PHE A 378 -4.42 -23.27 -1.64
N VAL A 379 -4.21 -22.16 -2.38
CA VAL A 379 -4.52 -22.10 -3.83
C VAL A 379 -3.70 -23.10 -4.64
N ARG A 380 -2.37 -23.13 -4.46
CA ARG A 380 -1.49 -24.05 -5.19
C ARG A 380 -1.72 -25.51 -4.80
N LYS A 381 -2.13 -25.82 -3.56
CA LYS A 381 -2.50 -27.19 -3.16
C LYS A 381 -3.80 -27.64 -3.82
N MET A 382 -4.77 -26.74 -3.97
CA MET A 382 -6.09 -27.06 -4.54
C MET A 382 -6.03 -27.21 -6.06
N TYR A 383 -5.31 -26.31 -6.75
CA TYR A 383 -5.38 -26.22 -8.22
C TYR A 383 -4.07 -26.59 -8.92
N GLY A 384 -2.94 -26.64 -8.22
CA GLY A 384 -1.63 -26.86 -8.83
C GLY A 384 -1.36 -25.88 -9.97
N ASP A 385 -0.91 -26.40 -11.11
CA ASP A 385 -0.61 -25.61 -12.31
C ASP A 385 -1.84 -25.05 -13.04
N LYS A 386 -3.06 -25.44 -12.62
CA LYS A 386 -4.30 -24.85 -13.12
C LYS A 386 -4.59 -23.47 -12.53
N ALA A 387 -3.92 -23.08 -11.44
CA ALA A 387 -3.97 -21.73 -10.91
C ALA A 387 -2.70 -20.97 -11.27
N ARG A 388 -2.88 -19.86 -11.98
CA ARG A 388 -1.83 -18.92 -12.35
C ARG A 388 -2.06 -17.59 -11.64
N LEU A 389 -1.03 -17.08 -10.97
CA LEU A 389 -1.12 -15.74 -10.41
C LEU A 389 -0.95 -14.71 -11.54
N LEU A 390 -1.89 -13.78 -11.65
CA LEU A 390 -1.82 -12.67 -12.60
C LEU A 390 -1.03 -11.50 -11.99
N PHE A 391 -1.41 -11.09 -10.79
CA PHE A 391 -0.69 -10.06 -10.05
C PHE A 391 -0.85 -10.17 -8.54
N THR A 392 0.05 -9.48 -7.84
CA THR A 392 -0.07 -9.16 -6.42
C THR A 392 0.16 -7.67 -6.19
N ASP A 393 -0.57 -7.07 -5.25
CA ASP A 393 -0.28 -5.71 -4.74
C ASP A 393 -0.55 -5.65 -3.24
N THR A 394 0.50 -5.91 -2.46
CA THR A 394 0.50 -5.89 -0.99
C THR A 394 -0.38 -6.99 -0.36
N ASP A 395 -1.68 -6.77 -0.30
CA ASP A 395 -2.73 -7.60 0.32
C ASP A 395 -3.67 -8.25 -0.69
N SER A 396 -3.50 -7.90 -1.96
CA SER A 396 -4.28 -8.36 -3.10
C SER A 396 -3.58 -9.47 -3.89
N LEU A 397 -4.31 -10.51 -4.30
CA LEU A 397 -3.91 -11.56 -5.24
C LEU A 397 -4.99 -11.74 -6.31
N ALA A 398 -4.62 -11.67 -7.58
CA ALA A 398 -5.53 -12.00 -8.68
C ALA A 398 -5.05 -13.23 -9.45
N TYR A 399 -5.97 -14.11 -9.79
CA TYR A 399 -5.68 -15.41 -10.40
C TYR A 399 -6.46 -15.62 -11.69
N GLU A 400 -5.86 -16.38 -12.60
CA GLU A 400 -6.57 -17.18 -13.61
C GLU A 400 -6.58 -18.63 -13.12
N ILE A 401 -7.77 -19.19 -12.90
CA ILE A 401 -7.95 -20.55 -12.36
C ILE A 401 -8.77 -21.37 -13.35
N GLN A 402 -8.19 -22.48 -13.83
CA GLN A 402 -8.91 -23.46 -14.62
C GLN A 402 -9.54 -24.52 -13.71
N THR A 403 -10.87 -24.54 -13.61
CA THR A 403 -11.65 -25.49 -12.81
C THR A 403 -13.09 -25.57 -13.34
N ASP A 404 -13.84 -26.60 -12.97
CA ASP A 404 -15.23 -26.76 -13.40
C ASP A 404 -16.12 -25.67 -12.80
N ASP A 405 -15.94 -25.34 -11.52
CA ASP A 405 -16.70 -24.29 -10.83
C ASP A 405 -15.96 -23.76 -9.59
N PHE A 406 -15.31 -22.60 -9.74
CA PHE A 406 -14.54 -21.97 -8.67
C PHE A 406 -15.38 -21.73 -7.41
N TYR A 407 -16.65 -21.36 -7.56
CA TYR A 407 -17.48 -21.03 -6.40
C TYR A 407 -17.85 -22.28 -5.60
N LYS A 408 -18.08 -23.42 -6.28
CA LYS A 408 -18.28 -24.70 -5.59
C LYS A 408 -17.01 -25.15 -4.89
N ASP A 409 -15.85 -24.99 -5.52
CA ASP A 409 -14.56 -25.36 -4.94
C ASP A 409 -14.27 -24.61 -3.64
N ILE A 410 -14.59 -23.31 -3.57
CA ILE A 410 -14.34 -22.50 -2.38
C ILE A 410 -15.47 -22.56 -1.34
N SER A 411 -16.68 -23.04 -1.71
CA SER A 411 -17.85 -23.08 -0.82
C SER A 411 -17.57 -23.74 0.54
N PRO A 412 -16.89 -24.91 0.62
CA PRO A 412 -16.53 -25.54 1.91
C PRO A 412 -15.53 -24.74 2.74
N HIS A 413 -14.83 -23.79 2.13
CA HIS A 413 -13.76 -23.00 2.75
C HIS A 413 -14.19 -21.57 3.08
N VAL A 414 -15.42 -21.18 2.78
CA VAL A 414 -15.90 -19.81 3.00
C VAL A 414 -15.72 -19.39 4.45
N GLU A 415 -16.18 -20.21 5.40
CA GLU A 415 -16.13 -19.89 6.82
C GLU A 415 -14.69 -19.67 7.32
N ALA A 416 -13.72 -20.42 6.77
CA ALA A 416 -12.34 -20.42 7.24
C ALA A 416 -11.40 -19.45 6.50
N LYS A 417 -11.70 -19.06 5.26
CA LYS A 417 -10.73 -18.34 4.41
C LYS A 417 -11.30 -17.16 3.62
N PHE A 418 -12.61 -17.07 3.39
CA PHE A 418 -13.18 -16.07 2.48
C PHE A 418 -14.15 -15.11 3.17
N ASP A 419 -14.15 -13.86 2.72
CA ASP A 419 -15.19 -12.87 3.01
C ASP A 419 -16.11 -12.76 1.78
N THR A 420 -17.32 -13.31 1.92
CA THR A 420 -18.39 -13.27 0.90
C THR A 420 -19.48 -12.26 1.28
N SER A 421 -19.21 -11.34 2.21
CA SER A 421 -20.19 -10.37 2.69
C SER A 421 -20.61 -9.33 1.66
N ASN A 422 -19.83 -9.18 0.59
CA ASN A 422 -20.12 -8.30 -0.53
C ASN A 422 -20.73 -9.03 -1.74
N TYR A 423 -21.05 -10.32 -1.61
CA TYR A 423 -21.76 -11.07 -2.64
C TYR A 423 -23.25 -10.70 -2.62
N PRO A 424 -23.93 -10.70 -3.78
CA PRO A 424 -25.39 -10.60 -3.83
C PRO A 424 -26.03 -11.79 -3.12
N ILE A 425 -27.16 -11.56 -2.42
CA ILE A 425 -27.88 -12.61 -1.67
C ILE A 425 -28.27 -13.78 -2.58
N GLU A 426 -28.69 -13.48 -3.80
CA GLU A 426 -29.06 -14.47 -4.82
C GLU A 426 -27.91 -14.70 -5.81
N HIS A 427 -26.75 -15.14 -5.30
CA HIS A 427 -25.63 -15.47 -6.18
C HIS A 427 -25.90 -16.79 -6.94
N PRO A 428 -25.71 -16.84 -8.28
CA PRO A 428 -26.10 -17.97 -9.11
C PRO A 428 -25.36 -19.29 -8.81
N SER A 429 -24.25 -19.24 -8.09
CA SER A 429 -23.41 -20.41 -7.78
C SER A 429 -23.74 -21.12 -6.48
N THR A 430 -24.77 -20.69 -5.73
CA THR A 430 -25.17 -21.26 -4.42
C THR A 430 -24.10 -21.20 -3.31
N ILE A 431 -23.02 -20.45 -3.52
CA ILE A 431 -21.97 -20.20 -2.51
C ILE A 431 -22.58 -19.56 -1.25
N PRO A 432 -22.09 -19.91 -0.04
CA PRO A 432 -22.50 -19.20 1.17
C PRO A 432 -22.18 -17.70 1.10
N THR A 433 -23.21 -16.84 1.06
CA THR A 433 -23.08 -15.38 0.98
C THR A 433 -23.25 -14.72 2.36
N GLY A 434 -22.78 -13.47 2.51
CA GLY A 434 -23.00 -12.70 3.75
C GLY A 434 -22.05 -13.06 4.90
N LYS A 435 -21.00 -13.85 4.63
CA LYS A 435 -20.08 -14.37 5.66
C LYS A 435 -18.86 -13.49 5.86
N ASN A 436 -18.28 -13.55 7.06
CA ASN A 436 -16.95 -13.02 7.37
C ASN A 436 -16.70 -11.53 7.08
N LYS A 437 -17.76 -10.69 7.11
CA LYS A 437 -17.68 -9.26 6.84
C LYS A 437 -16.57 -8.58 7.65
N LYS A 438 -15.49 -8.18 6.96
CA LYS A 438 -14.33 -7.48 7.54
C LYS A 438 -13.59 -8.27 8.65
N VAL A 439 -13.76 -9.59 8.72
CA VAL A 439 -12.99 -10.44 9.64
C VAL A 439 -11.53 -10.45 9.21
N LEU A 440 -10.62 -10.23 10.17
CA LEU A 440 -9.18 -10.06 9.90
C LEU A 440 -8.60 -11.29 9.19
N GLY A 441 -7.83 -11.04 8.13
CA GLY A 441 -7.10 -12.08 7.39
C GLY A 441 -7.94 -12.95 6.45
N MET A 442 -9.26 -12.74 6.39
CA MET A 442 -10.13 -13.38 5.38
C MET A 442 -9.93 -12.72 4.01
N PHE A 443 -9.98 -13.52 2.94
CA PHE A 443 -9.82 -13.04 1.57
C PHE A 443 -11.18 -12.66 0.98
N LYS A 444 -11.36 -11.36 0.76
CA LYS A 444 -12.56 -10.78 0.16
C LYS A 444 -12.41 -10.70 -1.35
N ASP A 445 -13.45 -11.05 -2.09
CA ASP A 445 -13.48 -10.84 -3.54
C ASP A 445 -13.71 -9.35 -3.87
N GLU A 446 -12.73 -8.66 -4.46
CA GLU A 446 -12.86 -7.26 -4.87
C GLU A 446 -13.89 -7.06 -5.99
N CYS A 447 -14.25 -8.11 -6.72
CA CYS A 447 -15.29 -8.06 -7.74
C CYS A 447 -16.70 -8.22 -7.15
N GLY A 448 -16.84 -8.61 -5.88
CA GLY A 448 -18.12 -8.77 -5.20
C GLY A 448 -19.03 -9.81 -5.86
N GLY A 449 -18.47 -10.94 -6.30
CA GLY A 449 -19.19 -11.99 -7.03
C GLY A 449 -19.47 -11.67 -8.50
N LYS A 450 -19.21 -10.45 -8.97
CA LYS A 450 -19.28 -10.13 -10.40
C LYS A 450 -18.14 -10.80 -11.16
N ILE A 451 -18.40 -11.17 -12.41
CA ILE A 451 -17.43 -11.89 -13.23
C ILE A 451 -16.46 -10.89 -13.87
N MET A 452 -15.17 -11.07 -13.60
CA MET A 452 -14.08 -10.43 -14.33
C MET A 452 -13.85 -11.19 -15.65
N THR A 453 -13.95 -10.49 -16.78
CA THR A 453 -13.89 -11.09 -18.12
C THR A 453 -12.49 -11.04 -18.73
N ASP A 454 -11.81 -9.90 -18.57
CA ASP A 454 -10.46 -9.69 -19.06
C ASP A 454 -9.60 -8.97 -18.02
N PHE A 455 -8.33 -9.34 -17.94
CA PHE A 455 -7.31 -8.68 -17.14
C PHE A 455 -6.12 -8.29 -18.02
N VAL A 456 -5.58 -7.08 -17.84
CA VAL A 456 -4.33 -6.62 -18.47
C VAL A 456 -3.42 -5.99 -17.42
N GLY A 457 -2.24 -6.56 -17.22
CA GLY A 457 -1.20 -6.07 -16.33
C GLY A 457 0.04 -5.61 -17.09
N LEU A 458 0.37 -4.32 -17.01
CA LEU A 458 1.56 -3.78 -17.70
C LEU A 458 2.81 -3.84 -16.82
N ARG A 459 2.69 -3.43 -15.55
CA ARG A 459 3.71 -3.51 -14.50
C ARG A 459 3.09 -3.29 -13.12
N ALA A 460 3.86 -3.41 -12.05
CA ALA A 460 3.39 -3.16 -10.69
C ALA A 460 2.61 -1.83 -10.57
N LYS A 461 1.37 -1.88 -10.06
CA LYS A 461 0.45 -0.74 -9.89
C LYS A 461 0.02 -0.04 -11.20
N LEU A 462 0.14 -0.75 -12.33
CA LEU A 462 -0.32 -0.33 -13.66
C LEU A 462 -1.02 -1.49 -14.36
N TYR A 463 -2.33 -1.60 -14.14
CA TYR A 463 -3.17 -2.69 -14.65
C TYR A 463 -4.62 -2.23 -14.83
N ALA A 464 -5.39 -3.00 -15.59
CA ALA A 464 -6.82 -2.80 -15.75
C ALA A 464 -7.53 -4.16 -15.84
N PHE A 465 -8.79 -4.20 -15.44
CA PHE A 465 -9.65 -5.37 -15.64
C PHE A 465 -11.05 -4.93 -16.03
N LYS A 466 -11.72 -5.78 -16.80
CA LYS A 466 -13.08 -5.58 -17.30
C LYS A 466 -14.03 -6.58 -16.63
N MET A 467 -15.24 -6.11 -16.37
CA MET A 467 -16.32 -6.88 -15.78
C MET A 467 -17.35 -7.25 -16.86
N ASP A 468 -18.17 -8.27 -16.62
CA ASP A 468 -19.19 -8.73 -17.57
C ASP A 468 -20.29 -7.69 -17.82
N ASP A 469 -20.53 -6.78 -16.87
CA ASP A 469 -21.42 -5.63 -17.02
C ASP A 469 -20.83 -4.49 -17.89
N GLY A 470 -19.65 -4.71 -18.49
CA GLY A 470 -18.96 -3.77 -19.36
C GLY A 470 -18.12 -2.72 -18.62
N GLN A 471 -18.21 -2.62 -17.29
CA GLN A 471 -17.39 -1.68 -16.53
C GLN A 471 -15.92 -2.12 -16.50
N ALA A 472 -15.02 -1.14 -16.47
CA ALA A 472 -13.59 -1.38 -16.39
C ALA A 472 -12.97 -0.64 -15.21
N THR A 473 -12.23 -1.36 -14.38
CA THR A 473 -11.40 -0.78 -13.33
C THR A 473 -9.99 -0.57 -13.85
N LYS A 474 -9.46 0.64 -13.69
CA LYS A 474 -8.16 1.06 -14.23
C LYS A 474 -7.28 1.59 -13.11
N LYS A 475 -6.06 1.06 -13.00
CA LYS A 475 -5.01 1.56 -12.08
C LYS A 475 -3.82 2.04 -12.89
N ALA A 476 -3.41 3.29 -12.67
CA ALA A 476 -2.21 3.86 -13.26
C ALA A 476 -1.48 4.75 -12.26
N LYS A 477 -0.52 4.18 -11.52
CA LYS A 477 0.24 4.90 -10.51
C LYS A 477 0.91 6.14 -11.10
N GLY A 478 0.61 7.30 -10.51
CA GLY A 478 1.18 8.59 -10.89
C GLY A 478 0.43 9.33 -12.00
N VAL A 479 -0.67 8.79 -12.50
CA VAL A 479 -1.64 9.49 -13.37
C VAL A 479 -2.81 9.94 -12.49
N THR A 480 -3.35 11.13 -12.74
CA THR A 480 -4.49 11.65 -11.97
C THR A 480 -5.76 10.86 -12.25
N LYS A 481 -6.67 10.78 -11.26
CA LYS A 481 -7.93 10.05 -11.40
C LYS A 481 -8.79 10.58 -12.56
N SER A 482 -8.81 11.91 -12.77
CA SER A 482 -9.54 12.56 -13.87
C SER A 482 -9.07 12.07 -15.24
N VAL A 483 -7.75 12.03 -15.46
CA VAL A 483 -7.14 11.55 -16.71
C VAL A 483 -7.45 10.07 -16.94
N ILE A 484 -7.36 9.23 -15.91
CA ILE A 484 -7.70 7.80 -15.99
C ILE A 484 -9.18 7.60 -16.36
N LYS A 485 -10.09 8.37 -15.75
CA LYS A 485 -11.54 8.28 -16.01
C LYS A 485 -11.87 8.66 -17.45
N ARG A 486 -11.34 9.79 -17.93
CA ARG A 486 -11.77 10.45 -19.17
C ARG A 486 -11.01 10.03 -20.44
N SER A 487 -9.73 9.70 -20.32
CA SER A 487 -8.83 9.61 -21.49
C SER A 487 -8.11 8.27 -21.65
N ILE A 488 -8.35 7.32 -20.74
CA ILE A 488 -7.73 5.99 -20.76
C ILE A 488 -8.85 4.94 -20.75
N ALA A 489 -8.94 4.15 -21.80
CA ALA A 489 -9.85 3.01 -21.90
C ALA A 489 -9.14 1.71 -21.50
N PHE A 490 -9.91 0.63 -21.29
CA PHE A 490 -9.33 -0.71 -21.09
C PHE A 490 -8.49 -1.13 -22.32
N ASP A 491 -9.01 -0.87 -23.53
CA ASP A 491 -8.32 -1.22 -24.77
C ASP A 491 -6.99 -0.47 -24.97
N ASP A 492 -6.80 0.69 -24.31
CA ASP A 492 -5.50 1.36 -24.31
C ASP A 492 -4.43 0.54 -23.57
N TYR A 493 -4.80 -0.17 -22.49
CA TYR A 493 -3.89 -1.09 -21.81
C TYR A 493 -3.57 -2.30 -22.69
N LYS A 494 -4.59 -2.89 -23.31
CA LYS A 494 -4.42 -4.04 -24.20
C LYS A 494 -3.54 -3.69 -25.40
N ARG A 495 -3.83 -2.56 -26.07
CA ARG A 495 -3.00 -2.05 -27.17
C ARG A 495 -1.57 -1.75 -26.73
N CYS A 496 -1.38 -1.15 -25.55
CA CYS A 496 -0.03 -0.91 -25.00
C CYS A 496 0.73 -2.22 -24.78
N LEU A 497 0.07 -3.27 -24.28
CA LEU A 497 0.66 -4.59 -24.10
C LEU A 497 1.04 -5.24 -25.44
N GLU A 498 0.14 -5.23 -26.42
CA GLU A 498 0.34 -5.89 -27.71
C GLU A 498 1.37 -5.17 -28.60
N THR A 499 1.32 -3.84 -28.65
CA THR A 499 2.16 -3.03 -29.55
C THR A 499 3.46 -2.55 -28.91
N GLN A 500 3.61 -2.69 -27.59
CA GLN A 500 4.70 -2.11 -26.78
C GLN A 500 4.82 -0.57 -26.88
N GLN A 501 3.82 0.11 -27.45
CA GLN A 501 3.84 1.56 -27.59
C GLN A 501 3.44 2.26 -26.28
N GLU A 502 4.22 3.26 -25.89
CA GLU A 502 3.93 4.09 -24.73
C GLU A 502 2.77 5.06 -25.03
N ILE A 503 1.83 5.19 -24.09
CA ILE A 503 0.72 6.12 -24.22
C ILE A 503 0.96 7.30 -23.29
N ARG A 504 1.02 8.50 -23.87
CA ARG A 504 1.15 9.76 -23.12
C ARG A 504 -0.20 10.47 -23.02
N ARG A 505 -0.40 11.16 -21.89
CA ARG A 505 -1.57 12.00 -21.64
C ARG A 505 -1.14 13.31 -20.97
N PRO A 506 -1.70 14.45 -21.40
CA PRO A 506 -1.60 15.68 -20.64
C PRO A 506 -2.35 15.52 -19.32
N MET A 507 -1.78 16.04 -18.24
CA MET A 507 -2.43 16.14 -16.95
C MET A 507 -2.16 17.51 -16.33
N SER A 508 -3.23 18.17 -15.90
CA SER A 508 -3.15 19.40 -15.12
C SER A 508 -2.93 19.06 -13.65
N ILE A 509 -1.92 19.66 -13.02
CA ILE A 509 -1.62 19.50 -11.61
C ILE A 509 -1.30 20.83 -10.96
N LEU A 510 -1.54 20.92 -9.65
CA LEU A 510 -1.05 22.03 -8.85
C LEU A 510 0.34 21.68 -8.31
N ARG A 511 1.31 22.56 -8.53
CA ARG A 511 2.66 22.46 -7.95
C ARG A 511 2.99 23.69 -7.15
N SER A 512 3.78 23.51 -6.09
CA SER A 512 4.38 24.62 -5.37
C SER A 512 5.85 24.74 -5.74
N HIS A 513 6.22 25.89 -6.29
CA HIS A 513 7.59 26.30 -6.54
C HIS A 513 7.89 27.51 -5.67
N LEU A 514 8.83 27.39 -4.74
CA LEU A 514 9.21 28.48 -3.81
C LEU A 514 7.99 29.08 -3.07
N HIS A 515 7.08 28.22 -2.58
CA HIS A 515 5.83 28.60 -1.92
C HIS A 515 4.82 29.37 -2.78
N GLN A 516 5.05 29.50 -4.08
CA GLN A 516 4.05 29.95 -5.03
C GLN A 516 3.39 28.75 -5.69
N ILE A 517 2.06 28.75 -5.75
CA ILE A 517 1.28 27.67 -6.33
C ILE A 517 1.03 27.98 -7.81
N TYR A 518 1.34 27.01 -8.65
CA TYR A 518 1.16 27.07 -10.09
C TYR A 518 0.22 25.95 -10.54
N ALA A 519 -0.65 26.26 -11.50
CA ALA A 519 -1.31 25.24 -12.30
C ALA A 519 -0.40 24.93 -13.50
N GLU A 520 0.04 23.67 -13.59
CA GLU A 520 0.95 23.20 -14.63
C GLU A 520 0.31 22.07 -15.41
N GLU A 521 0.44 22.11 -16.74
CA GLU A 521 0.15 20.96 -17.58
C GLU A 521 1.43 20.17 -17.83
N ILE A 522 1.39 18.86 -17.56
CA ILE A 522 2.50 17.96 -17.82
C ILE A 522 2.04 16.84 -18.75
N ASN A 523 2.74 16.65 -19.86
CA ASN A 523 2.54 15.50 -20.73
C ASN A 523 3.29 14.27 -20.20
N LYS A 524 2.58 13.37 -19.53
CA LYS A 524 3.17 12.23 -18.80
C LYS A 524 2.96 10.92 -19.56
N ILE A 525 3.95 10.02 -19.47
CA ILE A 525 3.77 8.61 -19.87
C ILE A 525 2.75 7.99 -18.92
N ALA A 526 1.54 7.77 -19.42
CA ALA A 526 0.43 7.20 -18.67
C ALA A 526 0.53 5.68 -18.64
N LEU A 527 0.73 5.05 -19.81
CA LEU A 527 0.89 3.60 -19.95
C LEU A 527 2.23 3.26 -20.62
N SER A 528 2.89 2.21 -20.13
CA SER A 528 4.11 1.65 -20.70
C SER A 528 4.15 0.15 -20.39
N ALA A 529 4.47 -0.66 -21.38
CA ALA A 529 4.60 -2.11 -21.25
C ALA A 529 5.97 -2.54 -20.68
N LYS A 530 6.82 -1.62 -20.24
CA LYS A 530 8.08 -1.97 -19.56
C LYS A 530 7.79 -2.38 -18.11
N ASP A 531 8.18 -3.60 -17.76
CA ASP A 531 8.27 -4.07 -16.38
C ASP A 531 9.70 -4.51 -16.09
N ASP A 532 10.24 -4.02 -14.98
CA ASP A 532 11.62 -4.25 -14.56
C ASP A 532 11.71 -5.18 -13.36
N LYS A 533 10.58 -5.54 -12.74
CA LYS A 533 10.55 -6.48 -11.63
C LYS A 533 10.63 -7.94 -12.04
N ARG A 534 10.38 -8.23 -13.32
CA ARG A 534 10.36 -9.59 -13.90
C ARG A 534 10.92 -9.57 -15.32
N HIS A 535 11.35 -10.73 -15.80
CA HIS A 535 11.79 -10.92 -17.16
C HIS A 535 10.59 -11.27 -18.06
N ILE A 536 10.26 -10.41 -19.02
CA ILE A 536 9.14 -10.61 -19.96
C ILE A 536 9.59 -11.54 -21.09
N LEU A 537 8.80 -12.58 -21.38
CA LEU A 537 9.07 -13.52 -22.46
C LEU A 537 8.69 -12.96 -23.85
N PRO A 538 9.15 -13.58 -24.95
CA PRO A 538 8.88 -13.07 -26.31
C PRO A 538 7.40 -12.95 -26.69
N ASP A 539 6.51 -13.68 -26.03
CA ASP A 539 5.06 -13.55 -26.20
C ASP A 539 4.49 -12.23 -25.65
N GLY A 540 5.30 -11.47 -24.90
CA GLY A 540 4.91 -10.21 -24.26
C GLY A 540 3.96 -10.38 -23.07
N ILE A 541 3.50 -11.60 -22.77
CA ILE A 541 2.45 -11.91 -21.80
C ILE A 541 3.02 -12.68 -20.61
N SER A 542 3.78 -13.73 -20.89
CA SER A 542 4.37 -14.60 -19.88
C SER A 542 5.62 -13.96 -19.30
N THR A 543 5.89 -14.19 -18.01
CA THR A 543 7.06 -13.62 -17.36
C THR A 543 7.74 -14.63 -16.45
N LEU A 544 9.06 -14.49 -16.34
CA LEU A 544 9.89 -15.23 -15.39
C LEU A 544 10.37 -14.31 -14.27
N ALA A 545 10.37 -14.80 -13.04
CA ALA A 545 11.04 -14.11 -11.95
C ALA A 545 12.54 -14.02 -12.23
N HIS A 546 13.19 -12.94 -11.81
CA HIS A 546 14.64 -12.81 -11.95
C HIS A 546 15.36 -13.98 -11.25
N GLY A 547 16.43 -14.50 -11.86
CA GLY A 547 17.14 -15.69 -11.37
C GLY A 547 16.54 -17.03 -11.75
N HIS A 548 15.40 -17.07 -12.48
CA HIS A 548 14.86 -18.31 -13.02
C HIS A 548 15.87 -18.99 -13.96
N TYR A 549 15.94 -20.32 -13.95
CA TYR A 549 16.99 -21.06 -14.67
C TYR A 549 16.86 -21.01 -16.19
N ARG A 550 15.67 -20.63 -16.67
CA ARG A 550 15.34 -20.46 -18.09
C ARG A 550 15.83 -19.12 -18.64
N ILE A 551 16.27 -18.21 -17.77
CA ILE A 551 16.88 -16.94 -18.17
C ILE A 551 18.35 -17.22 -18.48
N THR A 552 18.68 -17.39 -19.75
CA THR A 552 20.07 -17.55 -20.21
C THR A 552 20.90 -16.30 -19.91
N HIS A 553 22.17 -16.48 -19.57
CA HIS A 553 23.10 -15.44 -19.09
C HIS A 553 23.25 -14.28 -20.08
N GLY A 554 22.40 -13.27 -19.93
CA GLY A 554 22.43 -11.99 -20.65
C GLY A 554 21.47 -10.94 -20.08
N ALA A 555 20.70 -11.28 -19.04
CA ALA A 555 19.83 -10.34 -18.32
C ALA A 555 20.65 -9.49 -17.33
N PRO A 556 20.25 -8.23 -17.07
CA PRO A 556 21.01 -7.31 -16.23
C PRO A 556 21.31 -7.94 -14.87
N HIS A 557 22.58 -7.93 -14.50
CA HIS A 557 23.00 -8.30 -13.16
C HIS A 557 22.20 -7.46 -12.15
N LEU A 558 21.44 -8.13 -11.28
CA LEU A 558 20.83 -7.48 -10.14
C LEU A 558 21.97 -6.98 -9.24
N ASN A 559 22.30 -5.70 -9.34
CA ASN A 559 23.29 -5.10 -8.46
C ASN A 559 22.66 -4.95 -7.07
N LYS A 560 23.37 -5.46 -6.07
CA LYS A 560 22.99 -5.41 -4.65
C LYS A 560 23.07 -4.00 -4.09
#